data_AF-A0A822X1Z6-F1
#
_entry.id   AF-A0A822X1Z6-F1
#
_cell.length_a   1.000
_cell.length_b   1.000
_cell.length_c   1.000
_cell.angle_alpha   90.00
_cell.angle_beta   90.00
_cell.angle_gamma   90.00
#
_symmetry.space_group_name_H-M   'P 1'
#
loop_
_entity.id
_entity.type
_entity.pdbx_description
1 polymer ?
#
loop_
_entity_poly.entity_id
_entity_poly.type
_entity_poly.pdbx_seq_one_letter_code
_entity_poly.pdbx_strand_id
1 'polypeptide(L)'
;MSYSTVIKVWPGEKSEEDEELRNGWGSGPVIWNDMAMKYLGLPAHQYKMKIDSLWPLANRLDIPYHHRVVLDMTYDRMYVKQEHYALATDCIRKYLTDFPADDKYVNHWPRIAEIFESSPECPAIGLWLTSVCENPFLGEWDEDTEDYKQPDWSRYWNLFDDLDASESGAA
;
A
#
# COMPACT_ATOMS: atom_id res chain seq x y z
N MET A 1 -18.73 -6.27 1.11
CA MET A 1 -17.71 -6.79 2.06
C MET A 1 -16.42 -5.97 1.83
N SER A 2 -15.45 -5.97 2.74
CA SER A 2 -14.18 -5.25 2.54
C SER A 2 -13.09 -6.19 2.03
N TYR A 3 -12.26 -5.69 1.13
CA TYR A 3 -11.20 -6.43 0.45
C TYR A 3 -9.90 -5.62 0.38
N SER A 4 -8.81 -6.31 0.07
CA SER A 4 -7.56 -5.71 -0.41
C SER A 4 -7.25 -6.35 -1.74
N THR A 5 -7.13 -5.57 -2.80
CA THR A 5 -6.93 -6.10 -4.14
C THR A 5 -5.54 -5.70 -4.62
N VAL A 6 -4.78 -6.68 -5.10
CA VAL A 6 -3.53 -6.44 -5.81
C VAL A 6 -3.86 -6.11 -7.25
N ILE A 7 -3.28 -5.02 -7.75
CA ILE A 7 -3.57 -4.46 -9.07
C ILE A 7 -2.32 -4.54 -9.92
N LYS A 8 -2.41 -5.13 -11.11
CA LYS A 8 -1.38 -4.98 -12.15
C LYS A 8 -1.57 -3.63 -12.82
N VAL A 9 -0.51 -2.86 -12.92
CA VAL A 9 -0.54 -1.48 -13.42
C VAL A 9 0.38 -1.37 -14.62
N TRP A 10 -0.14 -0.84 -15.73
CA TRP A 10 0.59 -0.33 -16.89
C TRP A 10 0.43 1.19 -16.90
N PRO A 11 1.36 1.93 -16.26
CA PRO A 11 1.21 3.37 -16.07
C PRO A 11 0.95 4.10 -17.38
N GLY A 12 -0.12 4.90 -17.45
CA GLY A 12 -0.51 5.63 -18.66
C GLY A 12 -1.37 4.84 -19.64
N GLU A 13 -1.55 3.53 -19.44
CA GLU A 13 -2.27 2.66 -20.37
C GLU A 13 -3.49 2.00 -19.72
N LYS A 14 -3.30 1.19 -18.68
CA LYS A 14 -4.37 0.40 -18.04
C LYS A 14 -4.01 -0.13 -16.65
N SER A 15 -5.01 -0.63 -15.95
CA SER A 15 -4.87 -1.44 -14.74
C SER A 15 -5.80 -2.65 -14.78
N GLU A 16 -5.39 -3.74 -14.15
CA GLU A 16 -6.16 -4.98 -14.05
C GLU A 16 -6.09 -5.53 -12.62
N GLU A 17 -7.23 -6.01 -12.10
CA GLU A 17 -7.25 -6.72 -10.82
C GLU A 17 -6.55 -8.08 -10.97
N ASP A 18 -5.67 -8.44 -10.04
CA ASP A 18 -4.94 -9.70 -10.05
C ASP A 18 -5.46 -10.66 -8.97
N GLU A 19 -5.32 -10.27 -7.70
CA GLU A 19 -5.71 -11.11 -6.56
C GLU A 19 -6.51 -10.30 -5.54
N GLU A 20 -7.73 -10.77 -5.24
CA GLU A 20 -8.56 -10.23 -4.16
C GLU A 20 -8.29 -10.98 -2.85
N LEU A 21 -7.76 -10.26 -1.87
CA LEU A 21 -7.55 -10.73 -0.50
C LEU A 21 -8.74 -10.34 0.36
N ARG A 22 -9.58 -11.34 0.68
CA ARG A 22 -10.80 -11.13 1.47
C ARG A 22 -10.50 -10.62 2.88
N ASN A 23 -11.37 -9.74 3.38
CA ASN A 23 -11.22 -9.03 4.64
C ASN A 23 -10.12 -7.96 4.60
N GLY A 24 -10.50 -6.75 4.18
CA GLY A 24 -9.61 -5.58 4.10
C GLY A 24 -9.05 -5.09 5.45
N TRP A 25 -9.44 -5.69 6.58
CA TRP A 25 -8.78 -5.41 7.85
C TRP A 25 -7.37 -5.97 7.93
N GLY A 26 -7.05 -7.02 7.16
CA GLY A 26 -5.74 -7.68 7.19
C GLY A 26 -4.62 -6.97 6.44
N SER A 27 -4.88 -5.79 5.86
CA SER A 27 -3.90 -4.99 5.13
C SER A 27 -3.63 -3.67 5.85
N GLY A 28 -4.32 -2.58 5.47
CA GLY A 28 -4.13 -1.24 6.01
C GLY A 28 -4.28 -1.17 7.53
N PRO A 29 -5.42 -1.59 8.11
CA PRO A 29 -5.65 -1.50 9.54
C PRO A 29 -4.64 -2.22 10.43
N VAL A 30 -4.02 -3.31 9.95
CA VAL A 30 -2.92 -3.99 10.68
C VAL A 30 -1.71 -3.06 10.78
N ILE A 31 -1.26 -2.50 9.65
CA ILE A 31 -0.11 -1.58 9.63
C ILE A 31 -0.38 -0.33 10.46
N TRP A 32 -1.57 0.25 10.34
CA TRP A 32 -1.94 1.46 11.07
C TRP A 32 -1.96 1.23 12.57
N ASN A 33 -2.43 0.05 12.99
CA ASN A 33 -2.42 -0.33 14.38
C ASN A 33 -0.99 -0.42 14.94
N ASP A 34 -0.13 -1.16 14.26
CA ASP A 34 1.25 -1.37 14.66
C ASP A 34 2.04 -0.06 14.72
N MET A 35 1.93 0.76 13.67
CA MET A 35 2.59 2.06 13.58
C MET A 35 2.08 3.04 14.63
N ALA A 36 0.77 3.09 14.88
CA ALA A 36 0.20 3.94 15.94
C ALA A 36 0.65 3.50 17.34
N MET A 37 0.68 2.19 17.61
CA MET A 37 1.16 1.67 18.89
C MET A 37 2.64 1.99 19.10
N LYS A 38 3.47 1.74 18.08
CA LYS A 38 4.93 1.88 18.18
C LYS A 38 5.37 3.34 18.28
N TYR A 39 4.82 4.21 17.44
CA TYR A 39 5.36 5.56 17.24
C TYR A 39 4.50 6.69 17.81
N LEU A 40 3.22 6.42 18.08
CA LEU A 40 2.30 7.39 18.69
C LEU A 40 1.92 7.00 20.14
N GLY A 41 2.34 5.83 20.62
CA GLY A 41 2.07 5.35 21.98
C GLY A 41 0.59 5.06 22.24
N LEU A 42 -0.19 4.79 21.18
CA LEU A 42 -1.62 4.52 21.33
C LEU A 42 -1.89 3.09 21.81
N PRO A 43 -2.99 2.85 22.53
CA PRO A 43 -3.48 1.49 22.76
C PRO A 43 -3.87 0.80 21.44
N ALA A 44 -3.87 -0.53 21.47
CA ALA A 44 -4.30 -1.35 20.34
C ALA A 44 -5.70 -0.94 19.84
N HIS A 45 -5.83 -0.90 18.52
CA HIS A 45 -7.01 -0.56 17.73
C HIS A 45 -7.53 0.89 17.90
N GLN A 46 -6.73 1.79 18.49
CA GLN A 46 -7.09 3.20 18.65
C GLN A 46 -6.46 4.15 17.62
N TYR A 47 -5.82 3.63 16.56
CA TYR A 47 -5.18 4.42 15.50
C TYR A 47 -6.12 5.48 14.90
N LYS A 48 -7.43 5.20 14.81
CA LYS A 48 -8.46 6.12 14.28
C LYS A 48 -8.52 7.47 15.02
N MET A 49 -8.09 7.51 16.29
CA MET A 49 -8.09 8.75 17.08
C MET A 49 -6.99 9.74 16.66
N LYS A 50 -5.99 9.28 15.88
CA LYS A 50 -4.79 10.04 15.51
C LYS A 50 -4.37 9.77 14.07
N ILE A 51 -5.33 9.58 13.16
CA ILE A 51 -5.02 9.26 11.77
C ILE A 51 -4.18 10.37 11.10
N ASP A 52 -4.47 11.64 11.40
CA ASP A 52 -3.70 12.79 10.90
C ASP A 52 -2.24 12.80 11.41
N SER A 53 -1.96 12.12 12.52
CA SER A 53 -0.60 11.94 13.05
C SER A 53 0.05 10.65 12.59
N LEU A 54 -0.74 9.70 12.07
CA LEU A 54 -0.26 8.42 11.56
C LEU A 54 0.35 8.59 10.16
N TRP A 55 -0.34 9.28 9.25
CA TRP A 55 0.13 9.40 7.87
C TRP A 55 1.50 10.09 7.72
N PRO A 56 1.81 11.16 8.48
CA PRO A 56 3.13 11.78 8.38
C PRO A 56 4.29 10.90 8.87
N LEU A 57 4.03 9.74 9.51
CA LEU A 57 5.09 8.84 9.97
C LEU A 57 5.91 8.26 8.83
N ALA A 58 5.35 8.13 7.62
CA ALA A 58 6.11 7.63 6.48
C ALA A 58 7.21 8.60 6.01
N ASN A 59 7.12 9.88 6.39
CA ASN A 59 8.11 10.91 6.07
C ASN A 59 9.13 11.13 7.20
N ARG A 60 9.02 10.40 8.31
CA ARG A 60 9.87 10.60 9.49
C ARG A 60 11.16 9.79 9.39
N LEU A 61 12.27 10.42 9.04
CA LEU A 61 13.58 9.75 8.85
C LEU A 61 14.13 9.05 10.12
N ASP A 62 13.58 9.33 11.30
CA ASP A 62 13.90 8.60 12.53
C ASP A 62 13.27 7.20 12.61
N ILE A 63 12.30 6.91 11.73
CA ILE A 63 11.63 5.62 11.61
C ILE A 63 12.37 4.73 10.59
N PRO A 64 12.62 3.44 10.91
CA PRO A 64 13.25 2.51 9.99
C PRO A 64 12.59 2.51 8.61
N TYR A 65 13.41 2.51 7.57
CA TYR A 65 12.97 2.64 6.17
C TYR A 65 11.86 1.64 5.81
N HIS A 66 12.01 0.38 6.19
CA HIS A 66 11.02 -0.67 5.88
C HIS A 66 9.68 -0.46 6.59
N HIS A 67 9.63 0.26 7.73
CA HIS A 67 8.37 0.65 8.36
C HIS A 67 7.66 1.76 7.59
N ARG A 68 8.43 2.71 7.06
CA ARG A 68 7.89 3.81 6.24
C ARG A 68 7.35 3.28 4.92
N VAL A 69 8.12 2.43 4.23
CA VAL A 69 7.70 1.74 3.00
C VAL A 69 6.37 1.02 3.18
N VAL A 70 6.25 0.16 4.19
CA VAL A 70 5.02 -0.64 4.38
C VAL A 70 3.83 0.23 4.78
N LEU A 71 4.05 1.34 5.49
CA LEU A 71 3.00 2.33 5.74
C LEU A 71 2.56 3.04 4.45
N ASP A 72 3.49 3.52 3.63
CA ASP A 72 3.19 4.19 2.35
C ASP A 72 2.52 3.26 1.34
N MET A 73 2.82 1.95 1.40
CA MET A 73 2.11 0.94 0.62
C MET A 73 0.61 0.87 0.94
N THR A 74 0.15 1.47 2.05
CA THR A 74 -1.26 1.56 2.39
C THR A 74 -1.96 2.79 1.83
N TYR A 75 -1.25 3.69 1.17
CA TYR A 75 -1.83 4.95 0.69
C TYR A 75 -2.49 4.78 -0.68
N ASP A 76 -3.32 5.74 -1.05
CA ASP A 76 -4.00 5.70 -2.34
C ASP A 76 -3.05 6.08 -3.49
N ARG A 77 -3.35 5.54 -4.68
CA ARG A 77 -2.67 5.88 -5.94
C ARG A 77 -1.15 5.61 -5.97
N MET A 78 -0.64 4.84 -5.02
CA MET A 78 0.71 4.29 -5.10
C MET A 78 0.78 3.18 -6.15
N TYR A 79 1.95 3.03 -6.77
CA TYR A 79 2.37 1.81 -7.44
C TYR A 79 3.86 1.55 -7.17
N VAL A 80 4.26 0.29 -7.25
CA VAL A 80 5.66 -0.15 -7.18
C VAL A 80 6.06 -0.62 -8.57
N LYS A 81 7.21 -0.17 -9.08
CA LYS A 81 7.73 -0.60 -10.39
C LYS A 81 8.35 -2.00 -10.29
N GLN A 82 8.37 -2.73 -11.38
CA GLN A 82 8.96 -4.07 -11.46
C GLN A 82 10.42 -4.11 -10.96
N GLU A 83 11.22 -3.10 -11.29
CA GLU A 83 12.62 -2.99 -10.82
C GLU A 83 12.75 -2.88 -9.28
N HIS A 84 11.66 -2.51 -8.59
CA HIS A 84 11.61 -2.38 -7.13
C HIS A 84 10.89 -3.53 -6.41
N TYR A 85 10.42 -4.57 -7.13
CA TYR A 85 9.70 -5.68 -6.48
C TYR A 85 10.52 -6.42 -5.42
N ALA A 86 11.80 -6.70 -5.70
CA ALA A 86 12.68 -7.34 -4.73
C ALA A 86 12.85 -6.49 -3.46
N LEU A 87 12.97 -5.16 -3.62
CA LEU A 87 13.09 -4.23 -2.49
C LEU A 87 11.78 -4.15 -1.68
N ALA A 88 10.63 -4.16 -2.35
CA ALA A 88 9.33 -4.22 -1.68
C ALA A 88 9.19 -5.50 -0.85
N THR A 89 9.52 -6.66 -1.42
CA THR A 89 9.54 -7.94 -0.69
C THR A 89 10.42 -7.85 0.55
N ASP A 90 11.66 -7.39 0.41
CA ASP A 90 12.61 -7.27 1.53
C ASP A 90 12.07 -6.35 2.63
N CYS A 91 11.47 -5.21 2.27
CA CYS A 91 10.88 -4.29 3.24
C CYS A 91 9.71 -4.94 3.99
N ILE A 92 8.81 -5.63 3.29
CA ILE A 92 7.68 -6.31 3.93
C ILE A 92 8.16 -7.43 4.86
N ARG A 93 9.14 -8.23 4.44
CA ARG A 93 9.68 -9.32 5.28
C ARG A 93 10.38 -8.79 6.53
N LYS A 94 11.13 -7.69 6.43
CA LYS A 94 11.72 -6.99 7.59
C LYS A 94 10.63 -6.45 8.51
N TYR A 95 9.60 -5.82 7.95
CA TYR A 95 8.45 -5.32 8.73
C TYR A 95 7.78 -6.45 9.52
N LEU A 96 7.51 -7.59 8.88
CA LEU A 96 6.91 -8.76 9.53
C LEU A 96 7.80 -9.41 10.59
N THR A 97 9.11 -9.13 10.59
CA THR A 97 10.02 -9.55 11.66
C THR A 97 9.90 -8.64 12.89
N ASP A 98 9.75 -7.34 12.68
CA ASP A 98 9.59 -6.35 13.74
C ASP A 98 8.15 -6.34 14.31
N PHE A 99 7.17 -6.69 13.47
CA PHE A 99 5.75 -6.82 13.79
C PHE A 99 5.21 -8.18 13.32
N PRO A 100 5.44 -9.26 14.09
CA PRO A 100 4.94 -10.59 13.74
C PRO A 100 3.42 -10.62 13.65
N ALA A 101 2.89 -11.31 12.64
CA ALA A 101 1.45 -11.55 12.52
C ALA A 101 0.93 -12.34 13.73
N ASP A 102 -0.23 -11.95 14.26
CA ASP A 102 -0.96 -12.73 15.25
C ASP A 102 -1.89 -13.70 14.51
N ASP A 103 -1.68 -15.01 14.71
CA ASP A 103 -2.43 -16.10 14.09
C ASP A 103 -3.96 -16.03 14.32
N LYS A 104 -4.42 -15.23 15.30
CA LYS A 104 -5.85 -15.01 15.55
C LYS A 104 -6.49 -14.03 14.58
N TYR A 105 -5.71 -13.23 13.89
CA TYR A 105 -6.19 -12.18 13.00
C TYR A 105 -5.68 -12.40 11.58
N VAL A 106 -6.48 -11.97 10.60
CA VAL A 106 -6.07 -12.01 9.20
C VAL A 106 -4.94 -11.01 8.99
N ASN A 107 -3.85 -11.44 8.35
CA ASN A 107 -2.76 -10.58 7.91
C ASN A 107 -2.36 -10.98 6.48
N HIS A 108 -2.48 -10.02 5.56
CA HIS A 108 -2.29 -10.22 4.12
C HIS A 108 -0.86 -9.91 3.66
N TRP A 109 -0.05 -9.27 4.49
CA TRP A 109 1.30 -8.85 4.13
C TRP A 109 2.26 -9.99 3.79
N PRO A 110 2.19 -11.18 4.42
CA PRO A 110 2.94 -12.34 3.95
C PRO A 110 2.62 -12.69 2.49
N ARG A 111 1.34 -12.65 2.11
CA ARG A 111 0.88 -12.95 0.74
C ARG A 111 1.27 -11.83 -0.23
N ILE A 112 1.13 -10.56 0.17
CA ILE A 112 1.57 -9.43 -0.65
C ILE A 112 3.08 -9.53 -0.95
N ALA A 113 3.90 -9.90 0.05
CA ALA A 113 5.33 -10.14 -0.16
C ALA A 113 5.59 -11.28 -1.16
N GLU A 114 4.85 -12.39 -1.09
CA GLU A 114 4.97 -13.49 -2.06
C GLU A 114 4.61 -13.06 -3.48
N ILE A 115 3.63 -12.17 -3.64
CA ILE A 115 3.24 -11.67 -4.96
C ILE A 115 4.37 -10.83 -5.57
N PHE A 116 4.97 -9.91 -4.81
CA PHE A 116 6.16 -9.18 -5.26
C PHE A 116 7.34 -10.12 -5.55
N GLU A 117 7.58 -11.10 -4.68
CA GLU A 117 8.64 -12.11 -4.82
C GLU A 117 8.46 -12.98 -6.07
N SER A 118 7.23 -13.28 -6.46
CA SER A 118 6.93 -14.02 -7.69
C SER A 118 7.27 -13.26 -8.97
N SER A 119 7.48 -11.94 -8.86
CA SER A 119 7.84 -11.04 -9.96
C SER A 119 6.93 -11.20 -11.19
N PRO A 120 5.62 -10.92 -11.06
CA PRO A 120 4.68 -11.08 -12.17
C PRO A 120 5.08 -10.22 -13.38
N GLU A 121 4.71 -10.68 -14.58
CA GLU A 121 4.96 -9.98 -15.84
C GLU A 121 4.03 -8.76 -16.02
N CYS A 122 4.23 -7.75 -15.18
CA CYS A 122 3.61 -6.43 -15.30
C CYS A 122 4.63 -5.35 -14.91
N PRO A 123 4.54 -4.14 -15.49
CA PRO A 123 5.54 -3.10 -15.25
C PRO A 123 5.43 -2.49 -13.85
N ALA A 124 4.25 -2.59 -13.21
CA ALA A 124 4.05 -2.16 -11.83
C ALA A 124 2.93 -2.93 -11.12
N ILE A 125 2.96 -2.90 -9.78
CA ILE A 125 1.91 -3.39 -8.88
C ILE A 125 1.37 -2.23 -8.05
N GLY A 126 0.05 -2.07 -8.04
CA GLY A 126 -0.71 -1.20 -7.16
C GLY A 126 -1.42 -2.01 -6.07
N LEU A 127 -1.84 -1.33 -5.00
CA LEU A 127 -2.71 -1.91 -3.96
C LEU A 127 -3.98 -1.07 -3.84
N TRP A 128 -5.13 -1.72 -3.93
CA TRP A 128 -6.41 -1.12 -3.58
C TRP A 128 -6.91 -1.68 -2.25
N LEU A 129 -6.89 -0.83 -1.22
CA LEU A 129 -7.37 -1.18 0.11
C LEU A 129 -8.70 -0.47 0.35
N THR A 130 -9.80 -1.21 0.37
CA THR A 130 -11.16 -0.66 0.62
C THR A 130 -11.32 0.01 1.98
N SER A 131 -10.40 -0.23 2.91
CA SER A 131 -10.32 0.45 4.21
C SER A 131 -9.76 1.87 4.13
N VAL A 132 -9.13 2.23 3.00
CA VAL A 132 -8.51 3.54 2.72
C VAL A 132 -9.42 4.37 1.84
N CYS A 133 -9.78 3.83 0.67
CA CYS A 133 -10.46 4.56 -0.38
C CYS A 133 -11.34 3.65 -1.24
N GLU A 134 -12.24 4.29 -2.00
CA GLU A 134 -12.86 3.67 -3.18
C GLU A 134 -11.78 3.32 -4.22
N ASN A 135 -12.10 2.46 -5.20
CA ASN A 135 -11.09 1.95 -6.13
C ASN A 135 -10.38 3.10 -6.85
N PRO A 136 -9.10 3.39 -6.53
CA PRO A 136 -8.43 4.52 -7.14
C PRO A 136 -8.10 4.22 -8.61
N PHE A 137 -8.08 2.94 -9.02
CA PHE A 137 -7.73 2.45 -10.36
C PHE A 137 -8.90 2.44 -11.35
N LEU A 138 -10.04 3.02 -10.99
CA LEU A 138 -11.14 3.32 -11.91
C LEU A 138 -11.21 4.82 -12.16
N GLY A 139 -11.38 5.22 -13.43
CA GLY A 139 -11.66 6.60 -13.80
C GLY A 139 -13.13 6.97 -13.62
N GLU A 140 -13.55 8.04 -14.29
CA GLU A 140 -14.96 8.44 -14.27
C GLU A 140 -15.83 7.42 -15.02
N TRP A 141 -17.05 7.20 -14.50
CA TRP A 141 -18.06 6.43 -15.20
C TRP A 141 -18.47 7.14 -16.50
N ASP A 142 -18.44 6.44 -17.62
CA ASP A 142 -18.93 6.90 -18.92
C ASP A 142 -20.33 6.32 -19.16
N GLU A 143 -21.34 7.18 -19.16
CA GLU A 143 -22.73 6.78 -19.41
C GLU A 143 -22.97 6.31 -20.85
N ASP A 144 -22.18 6.77 -21.82
CA ASP A 144 -22.38 6.41 -23.23
C ASP A 144 -21.86 5.00 -23.52
N THR A 145 -20.78 4.58 -22.86
CA THR A 145 -20.20 3.25 -23.03
C THR A 145 -20.60 2.26 -21.93
N GLU A 146 -21.33 2.71 -20.91
CA GLU A 146 -21.63 1.96 -19.69
C GLU A 146 -20.38 1.30 -19.07
N ASP A 147 -19.27 2.06 -19.03
CA ASP A 147 -17.98 1.57 -18.56
C ASP A 147 -17.18 2.67 -17.85
N TYR A 148 -16.21 2.28 -17.03
CA TYR A 148 -15.28 3.22 -16.38
C TYR A 148 -14.16 3.62 -17.35
N LYS A 149 -13.87 4.92 -17.40
CA LYS A 149 -12.67 5.44 -18.08
C LYS A 149 -11.40 5.00 -17.36
N GLN A 150 -10.27 5.19 -18.03
CA GLN A 150 -8.97 5.08 -17.38
C GLN A 150 -8.82 6.14 -16.28
N PRO A 151 -8.15 5.82 -15.17
CA PRO A 151 -7.91 6.80 -14.11
C PRO A 151 -6.92 7.87 -14.59
N ASP A 152 -6.92 9.02 -13.91
CA ASP A 152 -5.93 10.08 -14.17
C ASP A 152 -4.54 9.66 -13.64
N TRP A 153 -3.74 9.06 -14.53
CA TRP A 153 -2.40 8.58 -14.24
C TRP A 153 -1.44 9.65 -13.71
N SER A 154 -1.71 10.94 -13.94
CA SER A 154 -0.85 12.03 -13.42
C SER A 154 -0.91 12.16 -11.89
N ARG A 155 -1.92 11.56 -11.25
CA ARG A 155 -2.12 11.57 -9.80
C ARG A 155 -1.48 10.38 -9.08
N TYR A 156 -0.86 9.48 -9.82
CA TYR A 156 -0.20 8.28 -9.28
C TYR A 156 1.28 8.52 -9.08
N TRP A 157 1.83 7.85 -8.09
CA TRP A 157 3.20 8.03 -7.68
C TRP A 157 3.88 6.68 -7.47
N ASN A 158 5.15 6.62 -7.82
CA ASN A 158 5.96 5.45 -7.55
C ASN A 158 6.47 5.52 -6.12
N LEU A 159 6.22 4.47 -5.35
CA LEU A 159 6.52 4.48 -3.91
C LEU A 159 8.00 4.73 -3.60
N PHE A 160 8.91 4.09 -4.33
CA PHE A 160 10.34 4.18 -4.04
C PHE A 160 10.94 5.48 -4.58
N ASP A 161 10.51 5.95 -5.74
CA ASP A 161 10.94 7.25 -6.27
C ASP A 161 10.56 8.40 -5.30
N ASP A 162 9.36 8.34 -4.70
CA ASP A 162 8.87 9.36 -3.74
C ASP A 162 9.64 9.36 -2.41
N LEU A 163 9.92 8.16 -1.88
CA LEU A 163 10.73 7.99 -0.68
C LEU A 163 12.18 8.45 -0.88
N ASP A 164 12.79 8.11 -2.01
CA ASP A 164 14.17 8.52 -2.34
C ASP A 164 14.28 10.05 -2.53
N ALA A 165 13.26 10.68 -3.13
CA ALA A 165 13.17 12.14 -3.24
C ALA A 165 13.07 12.81 -1.86
N SER A 166 12.31 12.21 -0.94
CA SER A 166 12.16 12.68 0.44
C SER A 166 13.46 12.55 1.25
N GLU A 167 14.23 11.48 1.06
CA GLU A 167 15.54 11.31 1.72
C GLU A 167 16.62 12.24 1.18
N SER A 168 16.56 12.59 -0.10
CA SER A 168 17.51 13.50 -0.75
C SER A 168 17.19 14.99 -0.52
N GLY A 169 16.07 15.31 0.12
CA GLY A 169 15.64 16.69 0.41
C GLY A 169 15.20 17.45 -0.84
N ALA A 170 14.76 16.74 -1.88
CA ALA A 170 14.36 17.28 -3.17
C ALA A 170 12.84 17.54 -3.30
N ALA A 171 12.09 17.46 -2.20
CA ALA A 171 10.64 17.68 -2.13
C ALA A 171 10.26 19.18 -2.07
#